data_AF-A0A2V8QR41-F1
#
_entry.id   AF-A0A2V8QR41-F1
#
_cell.length_a   1.000
_cell.length_b   1.000
_cell.length_c   1.000
_cell.angle_alpha   90.00
_cell.angle_beta   90.00
_cell.angle_gamma   90.00
#
_symmetry.space_group_name_H-M   'P 1'
#
loop_
_entity.id
_entity.type
_entity.pdbx_description
1 polymer ?
#
loop_
_entity_poly.entity_id
_entity_poly.type
_entity_poly.pdbx_seq_one_letter_code
_entity_poly.pdbx_strand_id
1 'polypeptide(L)'
;MMSSAKALRLFFILIVFFAAPAVKAQQVPPEPTQLALEVRFYPNEPPAYQAVPRTASNGAWYARFHRIKETGPNDLPVNAVNIKSVMAPDGIHVSVSVFFGELHEKEKSIAAYTIHEGEKVKTQELSQFGIDPFIIAAVNFSPAAFDLPEFISKANSIEYVGIQPNVSTLPSYRVAVRNLSNKNVSALLVHVLKGGQPQMTILPQGKEGASLIPIGNAYEFDARVATRATPTPTGYAQVTLSGQVIEVSTAIFEDGSFEGDAEPALQYAASLQGDKIQLARVIGLFQTALDESQRDPATTIETLRTSLAALSLEADQALAEDVIAKFGQPVKKTPQDLKNTIQVGLRLVQSQALNETKQFQLRNPTPAPEVVHRWLASAKQRYEAWLSRL
;
A
#
# COMPACT_ATOMS: atom_id res chain seq x y z
N MET A 1 -63.12 21.14 -50.52
CA MET A 1 -62.74 22.57 -50.44
C MET A 1 -62.80 22.98 -48.97
N MET A 2 -61.65 23.41 -48.42
CA MET A 2 -61.37 24.32 -47.28
C MET A 2 -62.44 24.50 -46.17
N SER A 3 -62.16 24.66 -44.88
CA SER A 3 -60.96 24.82 -44.05
C SER A 3 -61.50 25.13 -42.65
N SER A 4 -60.93 24.60 -41.56
CA SER A 4 -60.65 25.38 -40.33
C SER A 4 -59.89 24.51 -39.32
N ALA A 5 -58.60 24.78 -39.17
CA ALA A 5 -57.74 24.21 -38.14
C ALA A 5 -57.78 25.09 -36.88
N LYS A 6 -58.04 24.49 -35.72
CA LYS A 6 -57.92 25.13 -34.40
C LYS A 6 -56.52 24.89 -33.85
N ALA A 7 -55.79 25.98 -33.56
CA ALA A 7 -54.52 25.95 -32.85
C ALA A 7 -54.75 25.91 -31.33
N LEU A 8 -54.22 24.87 -30.68
CA LEU A 8 -54.17 24.74 -29.22
C LEU A 8 -52.79 25.19 -28.75
N ARG A 9 -52.72 26.28 -27.98
CA ARG A 9 -51.48 26.76 -27.34
C ARG A 9 -51.22 25.96 -26.06
N LEU A 10 -50.11 25.23 -26.01
CA LEU A 10 -49.63 24.52 -24.82
C LEU A 10 -48.72 25.47 -24.01
N PHE A 11 -49.09 25.72 -22.74
CA PHE A 11 -48.28 26.46 -21.77
C PHE A 11 -47.32 25.47 -21.08
N PHE A 12 -46.01 25.64 -21.26
CA PHE A 12 -44.99 24.88 -20.53
C PHE A 12 -44.68 25.61 -19.21
N ILE A 13 -45.02 25.00 -18.08
CA ILE A 13 -44.63 25.45 -16.73
C ILE A 13 -43.26 24.83 -16.42
N LEU A 14 -42.24 25.69 -16.29
CA LEU A 14 -40.88 25.32 -15.88
C LEU A 14 -40.84 25.20 -14.35
N ILE A 15 -40.86 23.98 -13.82
CA ILE A 15 -40.65 23.71 -12.38
C ILE A 15 -39.15 23.64 -12.13
N VAL A 16 -38.59 24.66 -11.49
CA VAL A 16 -37.19 24.67 -11.01
C VAL A 16 -37.14 23.95 -9.67
N PHE A 17 -36.64 22.71 -9.65
CA PHE A 17 -36.31 21.99 -8.42
C PHE A 17 -35.02 22.58 -7.83
N PHE A 18 -35.15 23.34 -6.73
CA PHE A 18 -34.01 23.65 -5.86
C PHE A 18 -33.62 22.39 -5.08
N ALA A 19 -32.60 21.67 -5.56
CA ALA A 19 -31.94 20.65 -4.77
C ALA A 19 -31.03 21.34 -3.73
N ALA A 20 -31.45 21.35 -2.47
CA ALA A 20 -30.57 21.76 -1.38
C ALA A 20 -29.39 20.77 -1.27
N PRO A 21 -28.14 21.23 -1.21
CA PRO A 21 -27.01 20.34 -0.99
C PRO A 21 -27.16 19.71 0.40
N ALA A 22 -27.29 18.38 0.44
CA ALA A 22 -27.21 17.63 1.67
C ALA A 22 -25.80 17.82 2.25
N VAL A 23 -25.68 18.68 3.26
CA VAL A 23 -24.49 18.79 4.09
C VAL A 23 -24.31 17.43 4.77
N LYS A 24 -23.42 16.58 4.22
CA LYS A 24 -22.94 15.41 4.95
C LYS A 24 -22.26 15.94 6.20
N ALA A 25 -22.87 15.69 7.36
CA ALA A 25 -22.23 15.93 8.64
C ALA A 25 -20.87 15.23 8.62
N GLN A 26 -19.81 16.04 8.68
CA GLN A 26 -18.44 15.57 8.72
C GLN A 26 -18.29 14.84 10.05
N GLN A 27 -18.28 13.50 10.01
CA GLN A 27 -18.08 12.67 11.20
C GLN A 27 -16.74 13.08 11.82
N VAL A 28 -16.78 13.60 13.04
CA VAL A 28 -15.57 13.91 13.81
C VAL A 28 -14.77 12.61 13.93
N PRO A 29 -13.50 12.59 13.50
CA PRO A 29 -12.66 11.41 13.65
C PRO A 29 -12.64 10.97 15.11
N PRO A 30 -12.75 9.67 15.41
CA PRO A 30 -12.71 9.21 16.80
C PRO A 30 -11.37 9.60 17.44
N GLU A 31 -11.41 9.99 18.72
CA GLU A 31 -10.20 10.38 19.44
C GLU A 31 -9.16 9.24 19.42
N PRO A 32 -7.85 9.57 19.24
CA PRO A 32 -6.76 8.61 19.32
C PRO A 32 -6.81 7.85 20.64
N THR A 33 -6.50 6.56 20.60
CA THR A 33 -6.56 5.66 21.76
C THR A 33 -5.56 5.98 22.86
N GLN A 34 -4.66 6.95 22.66
CA GLN A 34 -3.49 7.29 23.50
C GLN A 34 -2.60 6.07 23.86
N LEU A 35 -2.89 4.89 23.32
CA LEU A 35 -2.19 3.65 23.62
C LEU A 35 -1.38 3.21 22.40
N ALA A 36 -0.14 2.83 22.65
CA ALA A 36 0.73 2.17 21.67
C ALA A 36 1.14 0.79 22.19
N LEU A 37 1.53 -0.09 21.27
CA LEU A 37 2.31 -1.26 21.61
C LEU A 37 3.79 -0.92 21.61
N GLU A 38 4.45 -1.13 22.74
CA GLU A 38 5.90 -1.25 22.82
C GLU A 38 6.29 -2.68 22.44
N VAL A 39 7.16 -2.85 21.44
CA VAL A 39 7.65 -4.15 20.98
C VAL A 39 9.17 -4.19 21.09
N ARG A 40 9.67 -5.08 21.95
CA ARG A 40 11.09 -5.41 22.07
C ARG A 40 11.34 -6.73 21.35
N PHE A 41 11.95 -6.64 20.19
CA PHE A 41 12.26 -7.78 19.32
C PHE A 41 13.76 -8.06 19.21
N TYR A 42 14.61 -7.14 19.67
CA TYR A 42 16.06 -7.30 19.69
C TYR A 42 16.62 -6.93 21.08
N PRO A 43 17.42 -7.80 21.73
CA PRO A 43 18.04 -7.48 23.01
C PRO A 43 18.94 -6.25 22.93
N ASN A 44 18.87 -5.38 23.94
CA ASN A 44 19.69 -4.17 24.07
C ASN A 44 19.46 -3.06 23.01
N GLU A 45 18.50 -3.24 22.09
CA GLU A 45 18.06 -2.15 21.22
C GLU A 45 16.84 -1.43 21.83
N PRO A 46 16.61 -0.14 21.50
CA PRO A 46 15.37 0.53 21.83
C PRO A 46 14.15 -0.23 21.28
N PRO A 47 13.02 -0.25 22.01
CA PRO A 47 11.81 -0.87 21.48
C PRO A 47 11.29 -0.11 20.25
N ALA A 48 10.56 -0.82 19.40
CA ALA A 48 9.70 -0.20 18.41
C ALA A 48 8.33 0.11 19.03
N TYR A 49 7.65 1.11 18.49
CA TYR A 49 6.28 1.45 18.88
C TYR A 49 5.33 1.30 17.70
N GLN A 50 4.18 0.68 17.95
CA GLN A 50 3.11 0.47 16.98
C GLN A 50 1.81 1.09 17.48
N ALA A 51 1.08 1.78 16.60
CA ALA A 51 -0.21 2.37 16.94
C ALA A 51 -1.24 1.26 17.20
N VAL A 52 -2.19 1.53 18.11
CA VAL A 52 -3.32 0.62 18.36
C VAL A 52 -4.57 1.20 17.70
N PRO A 53 -4.92 0.75 16.47
CA PRO A 53 -6.09 1.26 15.77
C PRO A 53 -7.39 0.73 16.40
N ARG A 54 -8.50 1.45 16.17
CA ARG A 54 -9.85 1.00 16.56
C ARG A 54 -10.44 -0.03 15.60
N THR A 55 -9.86 -0.17 14.42
CA THR A 55 -10.24 -1.14 13.40
C THR A 55 -9.04 -2.04 13.08
N ALA A 56 -9.32 -3.27 12.65
CA ALA A 56 -8.26 -4.21 12.27
C ALA A 56 -7.36 -3.58 11.20
N SER A 57 -6.04 -3.73 11.37
CA SER A 57 -5.03 -3.26 10.44
C SER A 57 -4.08 -4.40 10.04
N ASN A 58 -3.25 -4.16 9.03
CA ASN A 58 -2.29 -5.17 8.54
C ASN A 58 -1.16 -5.49 9.53
N GLY A 59 -1.03 -4.72 10.62
CA GLY A 59 0.01 -4.89 11.64
C GLY A 59 1.34 -4.21 11.31
N ALA A 60 2.36 -4.51 12.11
CA ALA A 60 3.75 -4.17 11.88
C ALA A 60 4.60 -5.45 11.83
N TRP A 61 5.59 -5.45 10.95
CA TRP A 61 6.44 -6.58 10.65
C TRP A 61 7.88 -6.32 11.10
N TYR A 62 8.49 -7.34 11.69
CA TYR A 62 9.81 -7.29 12.29
C TYR A 62 10.67 -8.37 11.65
N ALA A 63 11.59 -7.96 10.76
CA ALA A 63 12.45 -8.87 9.99
C ALA A 63 13.88 -9.02 10.57
N ARG A 64 14.18 -8.30 11.65
CA ARG A 64 15.47 -8.39 12.35
C ARG A 64 15.31 -9.31 13.55
N PHE A 65 16.14 -10.35 13.61
CA PHE A 65 16.13 -11.31 14.70
C PHE A 65 17.51 -11.39 15.35
N HIS A 66 17.55 -11.47 16.67
CA HIS A 66 18.81 -11.76 17.37
C HIS A 66 19.27 -13.19 17.09
N ARG A 67 18.30 -14.11 17.07
CA ARG A 67 18.48 -15.51 16.71
C ARG A 67 17.30 -15.97 15.87
N ILE A 68 17.57 -16.87 14.94
CA ILE A 68 16.57 -17.56 14.12
C ILE A 68 17.07 -18.97 13.82
N LYS A 69 16.18 -19.95 13.69
CA LYS A 69 16.57 -21.29 13.25
C LYS A 69 16.88 -21.25 11.74
N GLU A 70 18.01 -21.80 11.33
CA GLU A 70 18.25 -22.06 9.91
C GLU A 70 17.21 -23.03 9.36
N THR A 71 16.61 -22.66 8.23
CA THR A 71 15.68 -23.52 7.52
C THR A 71 16.43 -24.50 6.63
N GLY A 72 15.86 -25.70 6.42
CA GLY A 72 16.41 -26.66 5.48
C GLY A 72 16.37 -26.11 4.04
N PRO A 73 17.15 -26.68 3.11
CA PRO A 73 17.28 -26.17 1.74
C PRO A 73 15.97 -26.12 0.94
N ASN A 74 14.94 -26.87 1.36
CA ASN A 74 13.62 -26.91 0.71
C ASN A 74 12.52 -26.20 1.51
N ASP A 75 12.83 -25.64 2.67
CA ASP A 75 11.85 -24.94 3.52
C ASP A 75 11.90 -23.44 3.24
N LEU A 76 10.72 -22.80 3.23
CA LEU A 76 10.65 -21.34 3.18
C LEU A 76 11.28 -20.75 4.45
N PRO A 77 12.30 -19.87 4.36
CA PRO A 77 12.93 -19.26 5.53
C PRO A 77 11.93 -18.39 6.28
N VAL A 78 12.05 -18.29 7.60
CA VAL A 78 11.33 -17.23 8.32
C VAL A 78 11.90 -15.89 7.92
N ASN A 79 11.03 -14.98 7.48
CA ASN A 79 11.42 -13.66 7.01
C ASN A 79 11.05 -12.57 8.00
N ALA A 80 9.85 -12.63 8.60
CA ALA A 80 9.39 -11.61 9.53
C ALA A 80 8.42 -12.17 10.57
N VAL A 81 8.33 -11.49 11.71
CA VAL A 81 7.23 -11.65 12.68
C VAL A 81 6.27 -10.50 12.47
N ASN A 82 4.99 -10.79 12.28
CA ASN A 82 3.94 -9.78 12.16
C ASN A 82 3.14 -9.68 13.46
N ILE A 83 2.93 -8.46 13.92
CA ILE A 83 2.13 -8.13 15.10
C ILE A 83 0.99 -7.23 14.65
N LYS A 84 -0.23 -7.74 14.77
CA LYS A 84 -1.45 -6.94 14.54
C LYS A 84 -2.05 -6.59 15.89
N SER A 85 -2.56 -5.37 16.00
CA SER A 85 -3.22 -4.87 17.20
C SER A 85 -4.53 -4.21 16.82
N VAL A 86 -5.52 -4.34 17.70
CA VAL A 86 -6.80 -3.64 17.59
C VAL A 86 -7.33 -3.35 18.99
N MET A 87 -7.91 -2.16 19.16
CA MET A 87 -8.62 -1.81 20.38
C MET A 87 -9.93 -2.59 20.45
N ALA A 88 -10.15 -3.31 21.54
CA ALA A 88 -11.37 -4.04 21.85
C ALA A 88 -11.99 -3.54 23.18
N PRO A 89 -13.25 -3.88 23.49
CA PRO A 89 -13.91 -3.43 24.73
C PRO A 89 -13.20 -3.91 26.01
N ASP A 90 -12.51 -5.03 25.94
CA ASP A 90 -11.84 -5.73 27.05
C ASP A 90 -10.31 -5.54 27.04
N GLY A 91 -9.78 -4.62 26.23
CA GLY A 91 -8.35 -4.35 26.15
C GLY A 91 -7.84 -4.31 24.71
N ILE A 92 -6.53 -4.49 24.53
CA ILE A 92 -5.90 -4.52 23.21
C ILE A 92 -5.73 -5.96 22.78
N HIS A 93 -6.40 -6.34 21.69
CA HIS A 93 -6.22 -7.66 21.10
C HIS A 93 -4.98 -7.63 20.21
N VAL A 94 -3.99 -8.45 20.53
CA VAL A 94 -2.72 -8.58 19.83
C VAL A 94 -2.62 -9.96 19.23
N SER A 95 -2.52 -10.05 17.90
CA SER A 95 -2.26 -11.31 17.21
C SER A 95 -0.83 -11.34 16.67
N VAL A 96 -0.13 -12.46 16.89
CA VAL A 96 1.24 -12.66 16.44
C VAL A 96 1.27 -13.78 15.40
N SER A 97 1.93 -13.51 14.28
CA SER A 97 2.14 -14.46 13.20
C SER A 97 3.57 -14.40 12.67
N VAL A 98 3.98 -15.45 11.96
CA VAL A 98 5.29 -15.57 11.32
C VAL A 98 5.11 -15.64 9.82
N PHE A 99 5.83 -14.79 9.10
CA PHE A 99 5.93 -14.81 7.64
C PHE A 99 7.11 -15.66 7.18
N PHE A 100 6.87 -16.47 6.15
CA PHE A 100 7.86 -17.34 5.52
C PHE A 100 8.06 -16.98 4.05
N GLY A 101 9.31 -17.14 3.60
CA GLY A 101 9.79 -16.83 2.27
C GLY A 101 10.10 -15.34 2.08
N GLU A 102 10.98 -15.03 1.13
CA GLU A 102 11.54 -13.69 0.92
C GLU A 102 10.49 -12.60 0.66
N LEU A 103 9.29 -13.01 0.22
CA LEU A 103 8.20 -12.11 -0.13
C LEU A 103 6.90 -12.47 0.61
N HIS A 104 7.05 -13.12 1.77
CA HIS A 104 5.97 -13.51 2.69
C HIS A 104 4.90 -14.41 2.06
N GLU A 105 5.33 -15.38 1.28
CA GLU A 105 4.49 -16.36 0.58
C GLU A 105 3.52 -17.09 1.53
N LYS A 106 3.89 -17.23 2.82
CA LYS A 106 3.07 -17.88 3.83
C LYS A 106 3.07 -17.12 5.14
N GLU A 107 1.89 -16.96 5.75
CA GLU A 107 1.69 -16.46 7.12
C GLU A 107 1.19 -17.60 8.01
N LYS A 108 1.79 -17.81 9.18
CA LYS A 108 1.30 -18.73 10.22
C LYS A 108 0.99 -17.96 11.49
N SER A 109 -0.28 -17.94 11.91
CA SER A 109 -0.66 -17.42 13.24
C SER A 109 -0.15 -18.36 14.33
N ILE A 110 0.44 -17.78 15.38
CA ILE A 110 1.12 -18.55 16.43
C ILE A 110 0.62 -18.20 17.84
N ALA A 111 0.09 -17.00 18.05
CA ALA A 111 -0.42 -16.57 19.33
C ALA A 111 -1.44 -15.42 19.18
N ALA A 112 -2.30 -15.28 20.18
CA ALA A 112 -3.18 -14.14 20.37
C ALA A 112 -3.25 -13.81 21.87
N TYR A 113 -3.21 -12.53 22.20
CA TYR A 113 -3.25 -12.01 23.57
C TYR A 113 -4.28 -10.90 23.67
N THR A 114 -4.90 -10.78 24.83
CA THR A 114 -5.56 -9.54 25.27
C THR A 114 -4.65 -8.89 26.30
N ILE A 115 -4.24 -7.65 26.06
CA ILE A 115 -3.37 -6.91 26.97
C ILE A 115 -4.01 -5.58 27.37
N HIS A 116 -3.84 -5.20 28.63
CA HIS A 116 -4.28 -3.93 29.20
C HIS A 116 -3.10 -2.98 29.37
N GLU A 117 -3.39 -1.68 29.54
CA GLU A 117 -2.37 -0.67 29.82
C GLU A 117 -1.47 -1.07 30.99
N GLY A 118 -0.15 -1.02 30.78
CA GLY A 118 0.87 -1.42 31.76
C GLY A 118 1.20 -2.91 31.76
N GLU A 119 0.39 -3.76 31.14
CA GLU A 119 0.67 -5.19 31.04
C GLU A 119 1.75 -5.50 30.00
N LYS A 120 2.47 -6.60 30.24
CA LYS A 120 3.52 -7.12 29.35
C LYS A 120 3.29 -8.59 29.09
N VAL A 121 3.43 -8.99 27.83
CA VAL A 121 3.39 -10.39 27.40
C VAL A 121 4.68 -10.76 26.69
N LYS A 122 5.07 -12.02 26.79
CA LYS A 122 6.25 -12.59 26.14
C LYS A 122 5.80 -13.65 25.14
N THR A 123 6.21 -13.51 23.87
CA THR A 123 5.79 -14.40 22.79
C THR A 123 6.63 -15.67 22.73
N GLN A 124 6.48 -16.54 23.75
CA GLN A 124 7.27 -17.78 23.88
C GLN A 124 7.12 -18.73 22.69
N GLU A 125 6.00 -18.64 21.98
CA GLU A 125 5.66 -19.40 20.80
C GLU A 125 6.62 -19.14 19.63
N LEU A 126 7.32 -18.00 19.61
CA LEU A 126 8.36 -17.71 18.61
C LEU A 126 9.55 -18.68 18.70
N SER A 127 9.80 -19.26 19.88
CA SER A 127 10.91 -20.19 20.08
C SER A 127 10.78 -21.48 19.26
N GLN A 128 9.56 -21.86 18.82
CA GLN A 128 9.37 -23.00 17.90
C GLN A 128 10.04 -22.78 16.54
N PHE A 129 10.33 -21.51 16.17
CA PHE A 129 11.05 -21.12 14.96
C PHE A 129 12.50 -20.71 15.23
N GLY A 130 12.99 -20.94 16.45
CA GLY A 130 14.33 -20.51 16.91
C GLY A 130 14.49 -19.00 17.04
N ILE A 131 13.37 -18.26 17.11
CA ILE A 131 13.35 -16.82 17.33
C ILE A 131 13.24 -16.55 18.83
N ASP A 132 14.03 -15.61 19.33
CA ASP A 132 13.91 -15.18 20.72
C ASP A 132 12.53 -14.55 20.96
N PRO A 133 11.87 -14.83 22.10
CA PRO A 133 10.55 -14.27 22.37
C PRO A 133 10.59 -12.75 22.39
N PHE A 134 9.62 -12.13 21.72
CA PHE A 134 9.42 -10.69 21.79
C PHE A 134 8.72 -10.36 23.11
N ILE A 135 9.00 -9.17 23.62
CA ILE A 135 8.25 -8.61 24.74
C ILE A 135 7.36 -7.52 24.18
N ILE A 136 6.04 -7.68 24.37
CA ILE A 136 5.03 -6.75 23.91
C ILE A 136 4.37 -6.13 25.14
N ALA A 137 4.26 -4.81 25.18
CA ALA A 137 3.60 -4.10 26.27
C ALA A 137 2.62 -3.06 25.71
N ALA A 138 1.51 -2.85 26.41
CA ALA A 138 0.63 -1.72 26.14
C ALA A 138 1.07 -0.53 26.98
N VAL A 139 1.41 0.57 26.32
CA VAL A 139 1.93 1.77 26.97
C VAL A 139 1.14 3.00 26.55
N ASN A 140 0.96 3.91 27.49
CA ASN A 140 0.33 5.20 27.25
C ASN A 140 1.31 6.15 26.58
N PHE A 141 0.84 6.82 25.53
CA PHE A 141 1.52 7.90 24.85
C PHE A 141 0.68 9.15 24.90
N SER A 142 1.19 10.13 25.63
CA SER A 142 0.66 11.48 25.59
C SER A 142 1.11 12.16 24.28
N PRO A 143 0.19 12.87 23.58
CA PRO A 143 0.57 13.74 22.48
C PRO A 143 1.65 14.73 22.95
N ALA A 144 2.71 14.91 22.17
CA ALA A 144 3.76 15.88 22.47
C ALA A 144 3.80 17.00 21.43
N ALA A 145 4.61 18.02 21.69
CA ALA A 145 4.92 19.06 20.72
C ALA A 145 5.66 18.46 19.51
N PHE A 146 5.28 18.93 18.31
CA PHE A 146 5.87 18.51 17.05
C PHE A 146 6.71 19.65 16.49
N ASP A 147 7.99 19.37 16.27
CA ASP A 147 8.81 20.22 15.42
C ASP A 147 8.41 19.94 13.98
N LEU A 148 8.06 20.96 13.20
CA LEU A 148 7.79 20.76 11.79
C LEU A 148 9.10 20.42 11.08
N PRO A 149 9.20 19.27 10.37
CA PRO A 149 10.37 18.98 9.56
C PRO A 149 10.45 19.97 8.40
N GLU A 150 11.66 20.17 7.90
CA GLU A 150 11.87 20.91 6.67
C GLU A 150 11.32 20.11 5.48
N PHE A 151 10.84 20.80 4.45
CA PHE A 151 10.45 20.18 3.18
C PHE A 151 11.37 20.67 2.07
N ILE A 152 11.90 19.74 1.28
CA ILE A 152 12.73 20.03 0.11
C ILE A 152 12.17 19.25 -1.09
N SER A 153 12.14 19.87 -2.26
CA SER A 153 11.88 19.17 -3.51
C SER A 153 13.09 19.29 -4.44
N LYS A 154 13.59 18.15 -4.92
CA LYS A 154 14.54 18.07 -6.04
C LYS A 154 13.85 18.06 -7.40
N ALA A 155 12.53 17.88 -7.42
CA ALA A 155 11.71 17.99 -8.62
C ALA A 155 11.14 19.42 -8.71
N ASN A 156 11.60 20.18 -9.70
CA ASN A 156 11.26 21.60 -9.86
C ASN A 156 9.76 21.82 -10.08
N SER A 157 9.08 20.83 -10.66
CA SER A 157 7.63 20.87 -10.92
C SER A 157 6.77 20.50 -9.72
N ILE A 158 7.35 20.09 -8.60
CA ILE A 158 6.60 19.72 -7.40
C ILE A 158 6.68 20.86 -6.38
N GLU A 159 5.58 21.58 -6.26
CA GLU A 159 5.42 22.70 -5.33
C GLU A 159 5.01 22.19 -3.95
N TYR A 160 5.68 22.69 -2.92
CA TYR A 160 5.24 22.52 -1.53
C TYR A 160 4.00 23.37 -1.26
N VAL A 161 2.91 22.74 -0.83
CA VAL A 161 1.68 23.45 -0.46
C VAL A 161 1.59 23.65 1.05
N GLY A 162 1.95 22.63 1.83
CA GLY A 162 1.88 22.72 3.28
C GLY A 162 2.19 21.40 3.99
N ILE A 163 2.48 21.52 5.28
CA ILE A 163 2.67 20.40 6.19
C ILE A 163 1.78 20.61 7.41
N GLN A 164 1.05 19.57 7.79
CA GLN A 164 0.17 19.60 8.96
C GLN A 164 0.53 18.42 9.87
N PRO A 165 0.82 18.67 11.15
CA PRO A 165 1.06 17.59 12.10
C PRO A 165 -0.25 16.81 12.30
N ASN A 166 -0.17 15.49 12.14
CA ASN A 166 -1.24 14.58 12.53
C ASN A 166 -0.99 14.12 13.97
N VAL A 167 -1.63 14.83 14.90
CA VAL A 167 -1.51 14.57 16.34
C VAL A 167 -2.18 13.25 16.67
N SER A 168 -1.38 12.20 16.85
CA SER A 168 -1.85 10.88 17.28
C SER A 168 -0.84 10.23 18.22
N THR A 169 -1.18 9.06 18.76
CA THR A 169 -0.30 8.25 19.60
C THR A 169 1.10 8.06 18.97
N LEU A 170 1.16 7.86 17.65
CA LEU A 170 2.41 7.81 16.89
C LEU A 170 2.37 8.89 15.81
N PRO A 171 3.11 9.98 15.97
CA PRO A 171 2.92 11.15 15.13
C PRO A 171 3.36 10.92 13.70
N SER A 172 2.62 11.56 12.80
CA SER A 172 2.96 11.68 11.38
C SER A 172 2.65 13.10 10.93
N TYR A 173 3.04 13.43 9.71
CA TYR A 173 2.71 14.69 9.07
C TYR A 173 1.93 14.38 7.82
N ARG A 174 0.85 15.13 7.60
CA ARG A 174 0.22 15.20 6.30
C ARG A 174 0.94 16.27 5.49
N VAL A 175 1.53 15.85 4.38
CA VAL A 175 2.25 16.72 3.46
C VAL A 175 1.41 16.90 2.22
N ALA A 176 1.17 18.14 1.83
CA ALA A 176 0.48 18.51 0.60
C ALA A 176 1.49 19.07 -0.41
N VAL A 177 1.45 18.53 -1.63
CA VAL A 177 2.26 18.98 -2.76
C VAL A 177 1.39 19.23 -3.98
N ARG A 178 1.82 20.09 -4.90
CA ARG A 178 1.12 20.40 -6.15
C ARG A 178 2.01 20.16 -7.35
N ASN A 179 1.40 19.62 -8.41
CA ASN A 179 2.05 19.45 -9.70
C ASN A 179 1.92 20.74 -10.55
N LEU A 180 3.04 21.39 -10.82
CA LEU A 180 3.16 22.57 -11.67
C LEU A 180 3.63 22.25 -13.10
N SER A 181 3.96 20.99 -13.40
CA SER A 181 4.33 20.60 -14.76
C SER A 181 3.12 20.62 -15.70
N ASN A 182 3.40 20.53 -17.00
CA ASN A 182 2.41 20.28 -18.04
C ASN A 182 2.16 18.78 -18.28
N LYS A 183 2.61 17.91 -17.38
CA LYS A 183 2.44 16.45 -17.46
C LYS A 183 1.76 15.95 -16.19
N ASN A 184 1.01 14.86 -16.30
CA ASN A 184 0.52 14.20 -15.09
C ASN A 184 1.69 13.48 -14.39
N VAL A 185 1.71 13.54 -13.06
CA VAL A 185 2.68 12.80 -12.23
C VAL A 185 2.10 11.43 -11.93
N SER A 186 2.82 10.37 -12.29
CA SER A 186 2.46 8.98 -12.00
C SER A 186 2.90 8.54 -10.61
N ALA A 187 4.07 8.99 -10.18
CA ALA A 187 4.65 8.64 -8.89
C ALA A 187 5.62 9.72 -8.37
N LEU A 188 5.79 9.78 -7.06
CA LEU A 188 6.86 10.53 -6.41
C LEU A 188 7.71 9.57 -5.57
N LEU A 189 9.04 9.74 -5.58
CA LEU A 189 9.86 9.18 -4.52
C LEU A 189 10.08 10.23 -3.43
N VAL A 190 9.75 9.87 -2.20
CA VAL A 190 9.87 10.72 -1.02
C VAL A 190 10.76 10.05 0.01
N HIS A 191 11.77 10.77 0.51
CA HIS A 191 12.58 10.35 1.63
C HIS A 191 12.26 11.17 2.88
N VAL A 192 12.28 10.52 4.03
CA VAL A 192 12.42 11.22 5.31
C VAL A 192 13.86 11.05 5.76
N LEU A 193 14.61 12.15 5.72
CA LEU A 193 16.03 12.20 6.02
C LEU A 193 16.26 12.65 7.46
N LYS A 194 17.33 12.13 8.07
CA LYS A 194 17.87 12.62 9.33
C LYS A 194 19.38 12.70 9.21
N GLY A 195 19.95 13.89 9.37
CA GLY A 195 21.38 14.12 9.12
C GLY A 195 21.81 13.74 7.69
N GLY A 196 20.93 13.98 6.71
CA GLY A 196 21.15 13.64 5.30
C GLY A 196 21.02 12.15 4.95
N GLN A 197 20.71 11.28 5.92
CA GLN A 197 20.56 9.84 5.69
C GLN A 197 19.07 9.44 5.66
N PRO A 198 18.62 8.68 4.64
CA PRO A 198 17.26 8.16 4.58
C PRO A 198 16.93 7.30 5.80
N GLN A 199 15.89 7.70 6.54
CA GLN A 199 15.27 6.92 7.62
C GLN A 199 14.06 6.14 7.09
N MET A 200 13.36 6.72 6.11
CA MET A 200 12.20 6.13 5.49
C MET A 200 12.13 6.56 4.03
N THR A 201 11.64 5.66 3.18
CA THR A 201 11.35 5.91 1.77
C THR A 201 9.88 5.60 1.51
N ILE A 202 9.20 6.49 0.81
CA ILE A 202 7.80 6.39 0.42
C ILE A 202 7.74 6.55 -1.10
N LEU A 203 6.95 5.71 -1.77
CA LEU A 203 6.70 5.81 -3.21
C LEU A 203 5.19 5.95 -3.43
N PRO A 204 4.56 7.10 -3.12
CA PRO A 204 3.19 7.34 -3.55
C PRO A 204 3.12 7.26 -5.07
N GLN A 205 2.14 6.51 -5.56
CA GLN A 205 1.88 6.30 -6.99
C GLN A 205 0.38 6.15 -7.22
N GLY A 206 -0.10 6.51 -8.40
CA GLY A 206 -1.50 6.34 -8.73
C GLY A 206 -1.89 4.85 -8.82
N LYS A 207 -3.13 4.55 -8.46
CA LYS A 207 -3.61 3.16 -8.43
C LYS A 207 -3.74 2.61 -9.84
N GLU A 208 -3.26 1.38 -10.05
CA GLU A 208 -3.42 0.66 -11.32
C GLU A 208 -3.01 1.51 -12.54
N GLY A 209 -1.85 2.16 -12.45
CA GLY A 209 -1.30 2.98 -13.53
C GLY A 209 -2.01 4.33 -13.78
N ALA A 210 -3.01 4.69 -12.98
CA ALA A 210 -3.56 6.05 -13.02
C ALA A 210 -2.50 7.07 -12.57
N SER A 211 -2.70 8.36 -12.90
CA SER A 211 -1.87 9.42 -12.32
C SER A 211 -2.08 9.55 -10.82
N LEU A 212 -0.99 9.87 -10.13
CA LEU A 212 -1.00 10.31 -8.74
C LEU A 212 -1.48 11.75 -8.62
N ILE A 213 -0.91 12.64 -9.43
CA ILE A 213 -1.18 14.09 -9.39
C ILE A 213 -1.44 14.58 -10.82
N PRO A 214 -2.71 14.79 -11.20
CA PRO A 214 -3.02 15.39 -12.49
C PRO A 214 -2.43 16.81 -12.61
N ILE A 215 -2.29 17.31 -13.84
CA ILE A 215 -1.79 18.66 -14.13
C ILE A 215 -2.53 19.71 -13.28
N GLY A 216 -1.78 20.57 -12.58
CA GLY A 216 -2.31 21.66 -11.76
C GLY A 216 -2.99 21.24 -10.45
N ASN A 217 -3.12 19.94 -10.17
CA ASN A 217 -3.76 19.44 -8.96
C ASN A 217 -2.77 19.23 -7.82
N ALA A 218 -3.32 19.10 -6.61
CA ALA A 218 -2.56 18.79 -5.40
C ALA A 218 -2.80 17.34 -4.96
N TYR A 219 -1.84 16.81 -4.23
CA TYR A 219 -1.89 15.48 -3.62
C TYR A 219 -1.36 15.55 -2.19
N GLU A 220 -1.96 14.72 -1.33
CA GLU A 220 -1.59 14.63 0.08
C GLU A 220 -1.06 13.23 0.39
N PHE A 221 0.02 13.16 1.15
CA PHE A 221 0.54 11.91 1.69
C PHE A 221 0.95 12.05 3.15
N ASP A 222 0.95 10.92 3.87
CA ASP A 222 1.40 10.87 5.26
C ASP A 222 2.89 10.47 5.32
N ALA A 223 3.69 11.29 5.99
CA ALA A 223 5.10 11.03 6.28
C ALA A 223 5.30 10.84 7.78
N ARG A 224 6.01 9.78 8.17
CA ARG A 224 6.44 9.55 9.55
C ARG A 224 7.87 10.00 9.71
N VAL A 225 8.15 10.76 10.77
CA VAL A 225 9.51 11.16 11.12
C VAL A 225 10.04 10.29 12.24
N ALA A 226 11.37 10.26 12.39
CA ALA A 226 12.00 9.64 13.53
C ALA A 226 11.58 10.36 14.82
N THR A 227 11.20 9.56 15.80
CA THR A 227 10.76 10.02 17.12
C THR A 227 11.59 9.35 18.21
N ARG A 228 11.52 9.92 19.40
CA ARG A 228 12.05 9.32 20.63
C ARG A 228 10.96 9.32 21.68
N ALA A 229 10.68 8.15 22.24
CA ALA A 229 9.87 8.04 23.44
C ALA A 229 10.65 8.56 24.64
N THR A 230 10.07 9.53 25.35
CA THR A 230 10.60 10.07 26.61
C THR A 230 9.66 9.63 27.75
N PRO A 231 10.18 9.02 28.84
CA PRO A 231 9.34 8.64 29.97
C PRO A 231 8.62 9.85 30.59
N THR A 232 7.38 9.66 31.00
CA THR A 232 6.56 10.61 31.76
C THR A 232 5.98 9.93 33.00
N PRO A 233 5.42 10.66 33.98
CA PRO A 233 4.79 10.05 35.15
C PRO A 233 3.63 9.09 34.83
N THR A 234 2.99 9.26 33.67
CA THR A 234 1.81 8.50 33.23
C THR A 234 2.09 7.55 32.06
N GLY A 235 3.35 7.42 31.61
CA GLY A 235 3.72 6.60 30.46
C GLY A 235 4.89 7.18 29.68
N TYR A 236 4.66 7.49 28.40
CA TYR A 236 5.64 8.07 27.51
C TYR A 236 5.08 9.26 26.74
N ALA A 237 5.97 10.12 26.25
CA ALA A 237 5.66 11.13 25.24
C ALA A 237 6.57 10.91 24.02
N GLN A 238 6.01 10.94 22.80
CA GLN A 238 6.81 10.89 21.57
C GLN A 238 7.30 12.28 21.23
N VAL A 239 8.61 12.49 21.28
CA VAL A 239 9.21 13.74 20.82
C VAL A 239 9.79 13.53 19.43
N THR A 240 9.46 14.39 18.48
CA THR A 240 10.06 14.38 17.15
C THR A 240 11.52 14.81 17.25
N LEU A 241 12.40 14.11 16.55
CA LEU A 241 13.81 14.50 16.54
C LEU A 241 14.01 15.73 15.65
N SER A 242 14.86 16.66 16.06
CA SER A 242 15.17 17.87 15.28
C SER A 242 16.00 17.56 14.03
N GLY A 243 15.98 18.47 13.05
CA GLY A 243 16.85 18.41 11.86
C GLY A 243 16.47 17.30 10.87
N GLN A 244 15.18 16.98 10.80
CA GLN A 244 14.64 16.02 9.84
C GLN A 244 14.08 16.74 8.62
N VAL A 245 14.24 16.14 7.45
CA VAL A 245 13.82 16.69 6.17
C VAL A 245 12.90 15.70 5.47
N ILE A 246 11.77 16.17 4.95
CA ILE A 246 10.95 15.45 3.99
C ILE A 246 11.39 15.90 2.60
N GLU A 247 12.05 15.01 1.86
CA GLU A 247 12.59 15.29 0.54
C GLU A 247 11.75 14.59 -0.53
N VAL A 248 11.18 15.33 -1.48
CA VAL A 248 10.75 14.76 -2.77
C VAL A 248 11.98 14.66 -3.65
N SER A 249 12.52 13.45 -3.80
CA SER A 249 13.78 13.23 -4.51
C SER A 249 13.59 13.04 -6.01
N THR A 250 12.45 12.46 -6.41
CA THR A 250 12.14 12.17 -7.81
C THR A 250 10.64 12.38 -8.07
N ALA A 251 10.30 13.02 -9.19
CA ALA A 251 8.95 13.02 -9.74
C ALA A 251 8.95 12.29 -11.09
N ILE A 252 8.02 11.35 -11.27
CA ILE A 252 7.93 10.50 -12.47
C ILE A 252 6.61 10.82 -13.18
N PHE A 253 6.68 11.13 -14.46
CA PHE A 253 5.53 11.52 -15.27
C PHE A 253 4.93 10.35 -16.06
N GLU A 254 3.70 10.53 -16.54
CA GLU A 254 2.97 9.50 -17.32
C GLU A 254 3.69 9.08 -18.61
N ASP A 255 4.48 9.96 -19.23
CA ASP A 255 5.26 9.65 -20.43
C ASP A 255 6.60 8.93 -20.14
N GLY A 256 6.87 8.60 -18.87
CA GLY A 256 8.12 7.96 -18.42
C GLY A 256 9.30 8.91 -18.24
N SER A 257 9.15 10.20 -18.56
CA SER A 257 10.14 11.21 -18.16
C SER A 257 10.09 11.47 -16.65
N PHE A 258 11.14 12.09 -16.12
CA PHE A 258 11.23 12.35 -14.68
C PHE A 258 12.05 13.62 -14.39
N GLU A 259 11.91 14.11 -13.16
CA GLU A 259 12.75 15.16 -12.56
C GLU A 259 13.37 14.63 -11.27
N GLY A 260 14.55 15.14 -10.91
CA GLY A 260 15.28 14.72 -9.72
C GLY A 260 16.18 13.51 -9.96
N ASP A 261 16.22 12.58 -8.99
CA ASP A 261 17.15 11.45 -9.03
C ASP A 261 16.70 10.38 -10.05
N ALA A 262 17.65 9.89 -10.84
CA ALA A 262 17.44 8.94 -11.95
C ALA A 262 17.14 7.50 -11.51
N GLU A 263 17.82 7.01 -10.48
CA GLU A 263 17.71 5.60 -10.06
C GLU A 263 16.28 5.20 -9.66
N PRO A 264 15.51 6.01 -8.90
CA PRO A 264 14.12 5.70 -8.58
C PRO A 264 13.22 5.60 -9.81
N ALA A 265 13.39 6.51 -10.76
CA ALA A 265 12.62 6.51 -12.01
C ALA A 265 12.90 5.26 -12.85
N LEU A 266 14.17 4.82 -12.89
CA LEU A 266 14.55 3.57 -13.54
C LEU A 266 13.92 2.34 -12.85
N GLN A 267 13.94 2.27 -11.52
CA GLN A 267 13.31 1.18 -10.77
C GLN A 267 11.80 1.14 -11.00
N TYR A 268 11.14 2.30 -10.99
CA TYR A 268 9.72 2.40 -11.30
C TYR A 268 9.41 1.92 -12.72
N ALA A 269 10.18 2.36 -13.72
CA ALA A 269 10.04 1.90 -15.10
C ALA A 269 10.23 0.38 -15.24
N ALA A 270 11.20 -0.20 -14.53
CA ALA A 270 11.42 -1.64 -14.49
C ALA A 270 10.21 -2.38 -13.88
N SER A 271 9.65 -1.88 -12.77
CA SER A 271 8.43 -2.45 -12.18
C SER A 271 7.24 -2.37 -13.14
N LEU A 272 7.02 -1.23 -13.79
CA LEU A 272 5.95 -1.06 -14.78
C LEU A 272 6.09 -2.02 -15.95
N GLN A 273 7.31 -2.33 -16.37
CA GLN A 273 7.53 -3.33 -17.42
C GLN A 273 7.10 -4.73 -16.97
N GLY A 274 7.34 -5.08 -15.70
CA GLY A 274 6.78 -6.29 -15.08
C GLY A 274 5.26 -6.27 -15.09
N ASP A 275 4.65 -5.16 -14.67
CA ASP A 275 3.19 -5.00 -14.66
C ASP A 275 2.60 -5.23 -16.06
N LYS A 276 3.13 -4.57 -17.10
CA LYS A 276 2.67 -4.70 -18.49
C LYS A 276 2.66 -6.14 -18.97
N ILE A 277 3.75 -6.87 -18.74
CA ILE A 277 3.89 -8.27 -19.18
C ILE A 277 2.86 -9.15 -18.48
N GLN A 278 2.72 -9.01 -17.16
CA GLN A 278 1.82 -9.87 -16.42
C GLN A 278 0.35 -9.52 -16.64
N LEU A 279 0.02 -8.23 -16.82
CA LEU A 279 -1.33 -7.80 -17.16
C LEU A 279 -1.81 -8.44 -18.45
N ALA A 280 -0.99 -8.43 -19.51
CA ALA A 280 -1.33 -9.08 -20.77
C ALA A 280 -1.63 -10.58 -20.58
N ARG A 281 -0.85 -11.28 -19.75
CA ARG A 281 -1.07 -12.70 -19.43
C ARG A 281 -2.36 -12.92 -18.64
N VAL A 282 -2.59 -12.11 -17.60
CA VAL A 282 -3.80 -12.18 -16.77
C VAL A 282 -5.05 -11.91 -17.59
N ILE A 283 -5.05 -10.89 -18.46
CA ILE A 283 -6.16 -10.58 -19.37
C ILE A 283 -6.46 -11.79 -20.26
N GLY A 284 -5.44 -12.45 -20.82
CA GLY A 284 -5.60 -13.66 -21.62
C GLY A 284 -6.24 -14.82 -20.85
N LEU A 285 -5.88 -15.00 -19.57
CA LEU A 285 -6.49 -16.03 -18.72
C LEU A 285 -7.96 -15.72 -18.38
N PHE A 286 -8.29 -14.46 -18.08
CA PHE A 286 -9.68 -14.06 -17.88
C PHE A 286 -10.52 -14.22 -19.16
N GLN A 287 -9.95 -13.91 -20.33
CA GLN A 287 -10.61 -14.16 -21.62
C GLN A 287 -10.87 -15.65 -21.84
N THR A 288 -9.87 -16.50 -21.59
CA THR A 288 -10.03 -17.97 -21.68
C THR A 288 -11.14 -18.46 -20.75
N ALA A 289 -11.17 -17.99 -19.51
CA ALA A 289 -12.22 -18.34 -18.55
C ALA A 289 -13.62 -17.86 -18.98
N LEU A 290 -13.71 -16.70 -19.66
CA LEU A 290 -14.97 -16.21 -20.24
C LEU A 290 -15.45 -17.12 -21.37
N ASP A 291 -14.56 -17.52 -22.26
CA ASP A 291 -14.90 -18.39 -23.40
C ASP A 291 -15.35 -19.78 -22.93
N GLU A 292 -14.82 -20.24 -21.79
CA GLU A 292 -15.18 -21.50 -21.14
C GLU A 292 -16.31 -21.38 -20.10
N SER A 293 -16.88 -20.19 -19.89
CA SER A 293 -17.84 -19.92 -18.80
C SER A 293 -19.19 -20.63 -18.92
N GLN A 294 -19.45 -21.33 -20.02
CA GLN A 294 -20.60 -22.24 -20.16
C GLN A 294 -20.43 -23.57 -19.40
N ARG A 295 -19.22 -23.87 -18.91
CA ARG A 295 -18.94 -25.01 -18.03
C ARG A 295 -19.45 -24.75 -16.60
N ASP A 296 -19.30 -25.77 -15.76
CA ASP A 296 -19.55 -25.66 -14.33
C ASP A 296 -18.78 -24.46 -13.70
N PRO A 297 -19.48 -23.51 -13.05
CA PRO A 297 -18.89 -22.30 -12.48
C PRO A 297 -17.72 -22.56 -11.51
N ALA A 298 -17.84 -23.58 -10.66
CA ALA A 298 -16.79 -23.90 -9.69
C ALA A 298 -15.51 -24.36 -10.39
N THR A 299 -15.65 -25.22 -11.39
CA THR A 299 -14.56 -25.69 -12.23
C THR A 299 -13.86 -24.57 -12.98
N THR A 300 -14.63 -23.64 -13.58
CA THR A 300 -14.05 -22.47 -14.27
C THR A 300 -13.23 -21.59 -13.33
N ILE A 301 -13.72 -21.31 -12.12
CA ILE A 301 -13.01 -20.47 -11.15
C ILE A 301 -11.75 -21.17 -10.64
N GLU A 302 -11.81 -22.47 -10.31
CA GLU A 302 -10.63 -23.22 -9.85
C GLU A 302 -9.56 -23.37 -10.93
N THR A 303 -9.98 -23.52 -12.19
CA THR A 303 -9.07 -23.56 -13.34
C THR A 303 -8.36 -22.22 -13.50
N LEU A 304 -9.11 -21.10 -13.51
CA LEU A 304 -8.54 -19.76 -13.56
C LEU A 304 -7.56 -19.51 -12.41
N ARG A 305 -7.94 -19.85 -11.18
CA ARG A 305 -7.08 -19.71 -9.99
C ARG A 305 -5.77 -20.47 -10.14
N THR A 306 -5.83 -21.70 -10.64
CA THR A 306 -4.67 -22.56 -10.87
C THR A 306 -3.77 -21.98 -11.97
N SER A 307 -4.35 -21.53 -13.09
CA SER A 307 -3.60 -20.90 -14.18
C SER A 307 -2.94 -19.59 -13.76
N LEU A 308 -3.63 -18.75 -12.98
CA LEU A 308 -3.06 -17.52 -12.42
C LEU A 308 -1.86 -17.82 -11.51
N ALA A 309 -1.98 -18.82 -10.63
CA ALA A 309 -0.90 -19.24 -9.74
C ALA A 309 0.32 -19.82 -10.49
N ALA A 310 0.10 -20.39 -11.67
CA ALA A 310 1.16 -20.96 -12.52
C ALA A 310 1.87 -19.94 -13.43
N LEU A 311 1.43 -18.68 -13.46
CA LEU A 311 2.09 -17.66 -14.26
C LEU A 311 3.56 -17.47 -13.84
N SER A 312 4.46 -17.43 -14.83
CA SER A 312 5.89 -17.24 -14.58
C SER A 312 6.18 -15.87 -13.96
N LEU A 313 6.98 -15.89 -12.89
CA LEU A 313 7.53 -14.71 -12.23
C LEU A 313 8.99 -14.46 -12.62
N GLU A 314 9.53 -15.21 -13.59
CA GLU A 314 10.88 -15.00 -14.09
C GLU A 314 10.91 -13.88 -15.14
N ALA A 315 11.77 -12.90 -14.90
CA ALA A 315 12.06 -11.84 -15.87
C ALA A 315 13.30 -12.20 -16.70
N ASP A 316 13.24 -11.87 -17.99
CA ASP A 316 14.38 -11.99 -18.89
C ASP A 316 15.44 -10.92 -18.55
N GLN A 317 16.71 -11.30 -18.54
CA GLN A 317 17.81 -10.35 -18.36
C GLN A 317 17.86 -9.33 -19.50
N ALA A 318 17.57 -9.75 -20.74
CA ALA A 318 17.57 -8.84 -21.89
C ALA A 318 16.56 -7.70 -21.73
N LEU A 319 15.45 -7.95 -21.02
CA LEU A 319 14.46 -6.94 -20.72
C LEU A 319 14.98 -5.89 -19.74
N ALA A 320 15.75 -6.30 -18.73
CA ALA A 320 16.39 -5.37 -17.80
C ALA A 320 17.43 -4.48 -18.51
N GLU A 321 18.19 -5.06 -19.45
CA GLU A 321 19.15 -4.34 -20.28
C GLU A 321 18.45 -3.31 -21.19
N ASP A 322 17.33 -3.68 -21.82
CA ASP A 322 16.52 -2.77 -22.63
C ASP A 322 15.97 -1.59 -21.82
N VAL A 323 15.50 -1.84 -20.59
CA VAL A 323 15.02 -0.77 -19.70
C VAL A 323 16.16 0.21 -19.35
N ILE A 324 17.36 -0.28 -19.04
CA ILE A 324 18.54 0.57 -18.79
C ILE A 324 18.90 1.39 -20.04
N ALA A 325 18.93 0.73 -21.20
CA ALA A 325 19.30 1.37 -22.46
C ALA A 325 18.34 2.51 -22.83
N LYS A 326 17.03 2.32 -22.63
CA LYS A 326 16.00 3.35 -22.88
C LYS A 326 16.09 4.54 -21.95
N PHE A 327 16.61 4.36 -20.75
CA PHE A 327 16.71 5.43 -19.75
C PHE A 327 17.78 6.46 -20.09
N GLY A 328 18.81 6.08 -20.85
CA GLY A 328 19.76 7.00 -21.49
C GLY A 328 20.67 7.79 -20.54
N GLN A 329 20.70 7.47 -19.24
CA GLN A 329 21.55 8.11 -18.24
C GLN A 329 22.39 7.08 -17.48
N PRO A 330 23.60 7.45 -17.00
CA PRO A 330 24.38 6.57 -16.14
C PRO A 330 23.63 6.27 -14.83
N VAL A 331 23.52 4.99 -14.50
CA VAL A 331 22.86 4.49 -13.29
C VAL A 331 23.74 3.46 -12.60
N LYS A 332 23.67 3.37 -11.27
CA LYS A 332 24.47 2.38 -10.52
C LYS A 332 23.87 0.98 -10.51
N LYS A 333 22.60 0.85 -10.92
CA LYS A 333 21.87 -0.42 -10.92
C LYS A 333 22.35 -1.33 -12.04
N THR A 334 22.59 -2.59 -11.68
CA THR A 334 22.93 -3.64 -12.65
C THR A 334 21.66 -4.20 -13.30
N PRO A 335 21.77 -4.87 -14.47
CA PRO A 335 20.65 -5.60 -15.04
C PRO A 335 20.03 -6.62 -14.07
N GLN A 336 20.84 -7.25 -13.22
CA GLN A 336 20.35 -8.19 -12.21
C GLN A 336 19.50 -7.50 -11.14
N ASP A 337 19.86 -6.29 -10.70
CA ASP A 337 19.05 -5.51 -9.75
C ASP A 337 17.68 -5.15 -10.34
N LEU A 338 17.66 -4.78 -11.63
CA LEU A 338 16.41 -4.46 -12.32
C LEU A 338 15.59 -5.69 -12.66
N LYS A 339 16.22 -6.84 -12.92
CA LYS A 339 15.51 -8.12 -13.07
C LYS A 339 14.62 -8.36 -11.85
N ASN A 340 15.18 -8.28 -10.64
CA ASN A 340 14.40 -8.44 -9.41
C ASN A 340 13.25 -7.41 -9.32
N THR A 341 13.49 -6.17 -9.76
CA THR A 341 12.46 -5.11 -9.77
C THR A 341 11.32 -5.41 -10.76
N ILE A 342 11.64 -5.94 -11.95
CA ILE A 342 10.62 -6.41 -12.92
C ILE A 342 9.80 -7.56 -12.30
N GLN A 343 10.45 -8.48 -11.59
CA GLN A 343 9.77 -9.60 -10.93
C GLN A 343 8.79 -9.15 -9.84
N VAL A 344 9.08 -8.04 -9.16
CA VAL A 344 8.14 -7.42 -8.22
C VAL A 344 6.85 -7.01 -8.94
N GLY A 345 6.94 -6.35 -10.10
CA GLY A 345 5.76 -6.00 -10.91
C GLY A 345 4.98 -7.22 -11.39
N LEU A 346 5.69 -8.24 -11.91
CA LEU A 346 5.07 -9.52 -12.30
C LEU A 346 4.27 -10.13 -11.14
N ARG A 347 4.85 -10.15 -9.94
CA ARG A 347 4.23 -10.73 -8.74
C ARG A 347 3.06 -9.91 -8.22
N LEU A 348 3.14 -8.57 -8.28
CA LEU A 348 2.08 -7.67 -7.85
C LEU A 348 0.78 -7.96 -8.61
N VAL A 349 0.83 -7.96 -9.94
CA VAL A 349 -0.33 -8.22 -10.80
C VAL A 349 -0.89 -9.62 -10.57
N GLN A 350 -0.03 -10.65 -10.48
CA GLN A 350 -0.47 -12.02 -10.19
C GLN A 350 -1.19 -12.11 -8.85
N SER A 351 -0.60 -11.53 -7.80
CA SER A 351 -1.15 -11.56 -6.44
C SER A 351 -2.49 -10.84 -6.37
N GLN A 352 -2.63 -9.71 -7.08
CA GLN A 352 -3.89 -8.98 -7.17
C GLN A 352 -4.98 -9.83 -7.83
N ALA A 353 -4.69 -10.49 -8.96
CA ALA A 353 -5.66 -11.35 -9.66
C ALA A 353 -6.06 -12.59 -8.83
N LEU A 354 -5.11 -13.23 -8.16
CA LEU A 354 -5.39 -14.33 -7.23
C LEU A 354 -6.25 -13.89 -6.06
N ASN A 355 -5.92 -12.75 -5.43
CA ASN A 355 -6.71 -12.21 -4.34
C ASN A 355 -8.12 -11.85 -4.80
N GLU A 356 -8.28 -11.23 -5.97
CA GLU A 356 -9.60 -10.92 -6.50
C GLU A 356 -10.45 -12.18 -6.70
N THR A 357 -9.87 -13.22 -7.31
CA THR A 357 -10.53 -14.53 -7.52
C THR A 357 -10.97 -15.14 -6.19
N LYS A 358 -10.09 -15.12 -5.19
CA LYS A 358 -10.39 -15.58 -3.83
C LYS A 358 -11.51 -14.77 -3.18
N GLN A 359 -11.49 -13.45 -3.29
CA GLN A 359 -12.54 -12.59 -2.73
C GLN A 359 -13.90 -12.85 -3.40
N PHE A 360 -13.92 -13.11 -4.70
CA PHE A 360 -15.14 -13.49 -5.41
C PHE A 360 -15.71 -14.82 -4.88
N GLN A 361 -14.89 -15.86 -4.74
CA GLN A 361 -15.31 -17.15 -4.19
C GLN A 361 -15.85 -17.05 -2.76
N LEU A 362 -15.18 -16.27 -1.90
CA LEU A 362 -15.61 -16.07 -0.51
C LEU A 362 -16.98 -15.39 -0.44
N ARG A 363 -17.26 -14.45 -1.35
CA ARG A 363 -18.56 -13.76 -1.41
C ARG A 363 -19.65 -14.56 -2.12
N ASN A 364 -19.26 -15.53 -2.95
CA ASN A 364 -20.17 -16.33 -3.75
C ASN A 364 -19.77 -17.82 -3.67
N PRO A 365 -20.08 -18.52 -2.57
CA PRO A 365 -19.68 -19.92 -2.40
C PRO A 365 -20.26 -20.88 -3.44
N THR A 366 -21.45 -20.55 -3.97
CA THR A 366 -22.15 -21.30 -5.02
C THR A 366 -22.61 -20.34 -6.11
N PRO A 367 -21.69 -19.80 -6.93
CA PRO A 367 -22.02 -18.76 -7.88
C PRO A 367 -22.78 -19.35 -9.07
N ALA A 368 -23.86 -18.69 -9.47
CA ALA A 368 -24.56 -19.05 -10.70
C ALA A 368 -23.73 -18.64 -11.95
N PRO A 369 -23.85 -19.34 -13.09
CA PRO A 369 -23.02 -19.10 -14.28
C PRO A 369 -23.00 -17.65 -14.77
N GLU A 370 -24.14 -16.97 -14.76
CA GLU A 370 -24.28 -15.57 -15.17
C GLU A 370 -23.62 -14.58 -14.20
N VAL A 371 -23.46 -14.96 -12.92
CA VAL A 371 -22.71 -14.17 -11.94
C VAL A 371 -21.22 -14.29 -12.21
N VAL A 372 -20.74 -15.51 -12.49
CA VAL A 372 -19.32 -15.76 -12.86
C VAL A 372 -18.98 -15.05 -14.16
N HIS A 373 -19.81 -15.18 -15.20
CA HIS A 373 -19.58 -14.53 -16.48
C HIS A 373 -19.45 -13.00 -16.35
N ARG A 374 -20.39 -12.36 -15.63
CA ARG A 374 -20.33 -10.91 -15.38
C ARG A 374 -19.11 -10.50 -14.58
N TRP A 375 -18.74 -11.28 -13.56
CA TRP A 375 -17.54 -11.00 -12.77
C TRP A 375 -16.28 -11.09 -13.64
N LEU A 376 -16.11 -12.18 -14.40
CA LEU A 376 -14.96 -12.37 -15.29
C LEU A 376 -14.85 -11.23 -16.32
N ALA A 377 -15.97 -10.82 -16.93
CA ALA A 377 -16.00 -9.72 -17.90
C ALA A 377 -15.59 -8.39 -17.26
N SER A 378 -16.13 -8.10 -16.07
CA SER A 378 -15.78 -6.89 -15.33
C SER A 378 -14.32 -6.89 -14.87
N ALA A 379 -13.80 -8.02 -14.39
CA ALA A 379 -12.41 -8.19 -13.98
C ALA A 379 -11.46 -7.97 -15.17
N LYS A 380 -11.72 -8.66 -16.28
CA LYS A 380 -10.99 -8.48 -17.54
C LYS A 380 -10.94 -7.01 -17.96
N GLN A 381 -12.09 -6.35 -18.00
CA GLN A 381 -12.18 -4.94 -18.40
C GLN A 381 -11.35 -4.02 -17.47
N ARG A 382 -11.31 -4.29 -16.16
CA ARG A 382 -10.46 -3.52 -15.24
C ARG A 382 -8.98 -3.71 -15.54
N TYR A 383 -8.53 -4.94 -15.77
CA TYR A 383 -7.13 -5.22 -16.13
C TYR A 383 -6.76 -4.65 -17.50
N GLU A 384 -7.66 -4.67 -18.48
CA GLU A 384 -7.47 -4.02 -19.78
C GLU A 384 -7.34 -2.50 -19.62
N ALA A 385 -8.19 -1.89 -18.80
CA ALA A 385 -8.11 -0.46 -18.51
C ALA A 385 -6.83 -0.08 -17.76
N TRP A 386 -6.33 -0.95 -16.87
CA TRP A 386 -5.03 -0.78 -16.24
C TRP A 386 -3.92 -0.83 -17.29
N LEU A 387 -3.87 -1.89 -18.11
CA LEU A 387 -2.84 -2.02 -19.14
C LEU A 387 -2.83 -0.84 -20.11
N SER A 388 -4.01 -0.29 -20.47
CA SER A 388 -4.08 0.86 -21.38
C SER A 388 -3.56 2.18 -20.79
N ARG A 389 -3.39 2.26 -19.47
CA ARG A 389 -2.83 3.44 -18.79
C ARG A 389 -1.31 3.38 -18.64
N LEU A 390 -0.71 2.20 -18.81
CA LEU A 390 0.75 2.00 -18.71
C LEU A 390 1.43 2.17 -20.06
#